data_AF-A0A2A2H7S5-F1
#
_entry.id   AF-A0A2A2H7S5-F1
#
_cell.length_a   1.000
_cell.length_b   1.000
_cell.length_c   1.000
_cell.angle_alpha   90.00
_cell.angle_beta   90.00
_cell.angle_gamma   90.00
#
_symmetry.space_group_name_H-M   'P 1'
#
loop_
_entity.id
_entity.type
_entity.pdbx_description
1 polymer ?
#
loop_
_entity_poly.entity_id
_entity_poly.type
_entity_poly.pdbx_seq_one_letter_code
_entity_poly.pdbx_strand_id
1 'polypeptide(L)'
;MIHITLERKITGSELIKDFEYEYKSLENLKKLLEEDPENVLLQLNLDDWKYHLNHPDAEVKDERRILTHEMPIDDLELILMDHIKNKNPKSVEELAEMVHEDVKKVHSKLEGLEEAGFIILHREQKDNVTPALRYNSIKITI
;
A
#
# COMPACT_ATOMS: atom_id res chain seq x y z
N MET A 1 -21.24 -9.44 4.62
CA MET A 1 -20.32 -8.74 3.70
C MET A 1 -19.29 -8.10 4.59
N ILE A 2 -18.01 -8.36 4.37
CA ILE A 2 -16.93 -7.86 5.21
C ILE A 2 -16.48 -6.51 4.66
N HIS A 3 -16.43 -5.52 5.54
CA HIS A 3 -15.95 -4.17 5.25
C HIS A 3 -14.58 -3.99 5.90
N ILE A 4 -13.56 -3.78 5.09
CA ILE A 4 -12.21 -3.49 5.56
C ILE A 4 -11.88 -2.04 5.24
N THR A 5 -11.50 -1.27 6.25
CA THR A 5 -11.04 0.12 6.12
C THR A 5 -9.57 0.18 6.46
N LEU A 6 -8.77 0.65 5.51
CA LEU A 6 -7.34 0.88 5.66
C LEU A 6 -7.14 2.39 5.77
N GLU A 7 -6.62 2.84 6.91
CA GLU A 7 -6.41 4.27 7.17
C GLU A 7 -4.92 4.53 7.28
N ARG A 8 -4.48 5.61 6.65
CA ARG A 8 -3.13 6.14 6.83
C ARG A 8 -3.10 7.65 6.95
N LYS A 9 -2.13 8.13 7.72
CA LYS A 9 -1.76 9.53 7.82
C LYS A 9 -0.39 9.67 7.20
N ILE A 10 -0.32 10.38 6.09
CA ILE A 10 0.91 10.63 5.34
C ILE A 10 1.07 12.13 5.11
N THR A 11 2.27 12.53 4.76
CA THR A 11 2.55 13.89 4.26
C THR A 11 2.22 14.02 2.78
N GLY A 12 2.01 15.24 2.31
CA GLY A 12 1.89 15.53 0.87
C GLY A 12 3.07 14.99 0.06
N SER A 13 4.28 15.03 0.61
CA SER A 13 5.49 14.48 -0.02
C SER A 13 5.43 12.97 -0.22
N GLU A 14 4.86 12.25 0.74
CA GLU A 14 4.65 10.80 0.64
C GLU A 14 3.54 10.48 -0.37
N LEU A 15 2.46 11.27 -0.40
CA LEU A 15 1.41 11.12 -1.41
C LEU A 15 1.95 11.36 -2.83
N ILE A 16 2.82 12.35 -3.03
CA ILE A 16 3.48 12.59 -4.32
C ILE A 16 4.28 11.36 -4.77
N LYS A 17 5.04 10.72 -3.87
CA LYS A 17 5.79 9.49 -4.20
C LYS A 17 4.87 8.35 -4.62
N ASP A 18 3.66 8.27 -4.07
CA ASP A 18 2.67 7.28 -4.47
C ASP A 18 2.15 7.55 -5.86
N PHE A 19 1.85 8.80 -6.19
CA PHE A 19 1.46 9.18 -7.53
C PHE A 19 2.59 9.01 -8.56
N GLU A 20 3.84 9.28 -8.19
CA GLU A 20 5.00 8.95 -9.02
C GLU A 20 5.14 7.45 -9.25
N TYR A 21 4.85 6.63 -8.23
CA TYR A 21 4.88 5.19 -8.39
C TYR A 21 3.76 4.70 -9.32
N GLU A 22 2.53 5.17 -9.13
CA GLU A 22 1.34 4.73 -9.86
C GLU A 22 1.32 5.25 -11.30
N TYR A 23 1.45 6.57 -11.49
CA TYR A 23 1.30 7.23 -12.78
C TYR A 23 2.62 7.52 -13.49
N LYS A 24 3.76 7.32 -12.82
CA LYS A 24 5.13 7.64 -13.30
C LYS A 24 5.44 9.13 -13.39
N SER A 25 4.49 9.95 -13.80
CA SER A 25 4.64 11.41 -13.88
C SER A 25 3.29 12.12 -13.92
N LEU A 26 3.30 13.41 -13.55
CA LEU A 26 2.12 14.27 -13.61
C LEU A 26 1.59 14.46 -15.04
N GLU A 27 2.49 14.44 -16.04
CA GLU A 27 2.11 14.50 -17.46
C GLU A 27 1.42 13.22 -17.93
N ASN A 28 1.84 12.05 -17.44
CA ASN A 28 1.13 10.80 -17.74
C ASN A 28 -0.27 10.79 -17.12
N LEU A 29 -0.43 11.28 -15.89
CA LEU A 29 -1.75 11.38 -15.27
C LEU A 29 -2.68 12.29 -16.06
N LYS A 30 -2.19 13.43 -16.57
CA LYS A 30 -2.96 14.30 -17.48
C LYS A 30 -3.40 13.55 -18.74
N LYS A 31 -2.52 12.80 -19.37
CA LYS A 31 -2.85 12.01 -20.57
C LYS A 31 -3.93 10.96 -20.29
N LEU A 32 -3.83 10.25 -19.16
CA LEU A 32 -4.84 9.28 -18.75
C LEU A 32 -6.21 9.95 -18.56
N LEU A 33 -6.25 11.17 -17.99
CA LEU A 33 -7.48 11.94 -17.86
C LEU A 33 -7.99 12.48 -19.21
N GLU A 34 -7.11 12.80 -20.16
CA GLU A 34 -7.53 13.15 -21.53
C GLU A 34 -8.15 11.96 -22.26
N GLU A 35 -7.66 10.74 -22.00
CA GLU A 35 -8.21 9.49 -22.54
C GLU A 35 -9.54 9.09 -21.86
N ASP A 36 -9.72 9.43 -20.59
CA ASP A 36 -10.94 9.19 -19.82
C ASP A 36 -11.37 10.43 -18.98
N PRO A 37 -11.96 11.46 -19.62
CA PRO A 37 -12.26 12.75 -18.96
C PRO A 37 -13.34 12.69 -17.88
N GLU A 38 -14.18 11.65 -17.89
CA GLU A 38 -15.22 11.46 -16.88
C GLU A 38 -14.70 10.74 -15.62
N ASN A 39 -13.42 10.37 -15.61
CA ASN A 39 -12.79 9.69 -14.49
C ASN A 39 -12.53 10.65 -13.33
N VAL A 40 -13.51 10.73 -12.43
CA VAL A 40 -13.45 11.55 -11.22
C VAL A 40 -12.22 11.22 -10.37
N LEU A 41 -11.79 9.95 -10.31
CA LEU A 41 -10.62 9.56 -9.53
C LEU A 41 -9.33 10.16 -10.11
N LEU A 42 -9.13 10.07 -11.43
CA LEU A 42 -7.97 10.68 -12.08
C LEU A 42 -7.96 12.20 -11.92
N GLN A 43 -9.15 12.84 -11.94
CA GLN A 43 -9.27 14.27 -11.69
C GLN A 43 -8.87 14.64 -10.26
N LEU A 44 -9.40 13.93 -9.25
CA LEU A 44 -9.05 14.16 -7.85
C LEU A 44 -7.55 13.96 -7.61
N ASN A 45 -6.97 12.87 -8.12
CA ASN A 45 -5.55 12.58 -7.98
C ASN A 45 -4.68 13.66 -8.64
N LEU A 46 -5.11 14.22 -9.77
CA LEU A 46 -4.39 15.29 -10.44
C LEU A 46 -4.40 16.60 -9.63
N ASP A 47 -5.55 16.92 -9.03
CA ASP A 47 -5.70 18.11 -8.20
C ASP A 47 -4.92 17.98 -6.89
N ASP A 48 -4.97 16.82 -6.24
CA ASP A 48 -4.19 16.52 -5.04
C ASP A 48 -2.69 16.57 -5.32
N TRP A 49 -2.22 15.98 -6.42
CA TRP A 49 -0.80 16.04 -6.79
C TRP A 49 -0.33 17.49 -6.96
N LYS A 50 -1.08 18.31 -7.70
CA LYS A 50 -0.74 19.74 -7.89
C LYS A 50 -0.74 20.52 -6.58
N TYR A 51 -1.70 20.26 -5.70
CA TYR A 51 -1.79 20.92 -4.40
C TYR A 51 -0.56 20.60 -3.55
N HIS A 52 -0.23 19.32 -3.42
CA HIS A 52 0.85 18.86 -2.54
C HIS A 52 2.26 19.16 -3.08
N LEU A 53 2.44 19.42 -4.38
CA LEU A 53 3.71 19.95 -4.90
C LEU A 53 4.10 21.27 -4.24
N ASN A 54 3.10 22.08 -3.84
CA ASN A 54 3.31 23.34 -3.15
C ASN A 54 3.12 23.23 -1.62
N HIS A 55 2.55 22.12 -1.16
CA HIS A 55 2.26 21.83 0.24
C HIS A 55 2.79 20.43 0.64
N PRO A 56 4.11 20.21 0.56
CA PRO A 56 4.73 18.90 0.79
C PRO A 56 4.57 18.39 2.22
N ASP A 57 4.43 19.28 3.19
CA ASP A 57 4.29 18.95 4.61
C ASP A 57 2.82 18.87 5.09
N ALA A 58 1.85 19.14 4.20
CA ALA A 58 0.45 19.05 4.56
C ALA A 58 0.07 17.61 4.93
N GLU A 59 -0.63 17.44 6.06
CA GLU A 59 -1.13 16.13 6.47
C GLU A 59 -2.28 15.69 5.57
N VAL A 60 -2.16 14.48 5.03
CA VAL A 60 -3.18 13.80 4.25
C VAL A 60 -3.70 12.62 5.06
N LYS A 61 -5.01 12.57 5.24
CA LYS A 61 -5.70 11.38 5.72
C LYS A 61 -6.19 10.62 4.49
N ASP A 62 -5.57 9.48 4.24
CA ASP A 62 -5.94 8.60 3.15
C ASP A 62 -6.65 7.36 3.71
N GLU A 63 -7.81 7.04 3.13
CA GLU A 63 -8.68 5.96 3.55
C GLU A 63 -9.05 5.11 2.33
N ARG A 64 -8.70 3.82 2.39
CA ARG A 64 -9.08 2.83 1.38
C ARG A 64 -10.10 1.88 1.96
N ARG A 65 -11.18 1.64 1.22
CA ARG A 65 -12.23 0.68 1.60
C ARG A 65 -12.19 -0.54 0.68
N ILE A 66 -12.17 -1.72 1.27
CA ILE A 66 -12.25 -3.01 0.56
C ILE A 66 -13.56 -3.70 0.99
N LEU A 67 -14.34 -4.11 0.00
CA LEU A 67 -15.58 -4.87 0.18
C LEU A 67 -15.35 -6.30 -0.29
N THR A 68 -15.54 -7.28 0.60
CA THR A 68 -15.30 -8.69 0.29
C THR A 68 -16.33 -9.60 0.94
N HIS A 69 -16.52 -10.80 0.38
CA HIS A 69 -17.39 -11.84 0.94
C HIS A 69 -16.63 -12.81 1.84
N GLU A 70 -15.31 -12.85 1.73
CA GLU A 70 -14.43 -13.74 2.47
C GLU A 70 -13.33 -12.94 3.18
N MET A 71 -12.87 -13.43 4.33
CA MET A 71 -11.80 -12.79 5.07
C MET A 71 -10.47 -13.02 4.33
N PRO A 72 -9.84 -11.97 3.79
CA PRO A 72 -8.65 -12.12 2.95
C PRO A 72 -7.36 -12.26 3.78
N ILE A 73 -7.47 -12.29 5.11
CA ILE A 73 -6.35 -12.25 6.06
C ILE A 73 -6.61 -13.31 7.12
N ASP A 74 -5.76 -14.33 7.18
CA ASP A 74 -5.68 -15.32 8.24
C ASP A 74 -4.68 -14.93 9.33
N ASP A 75 -4.53 -15.78 10.33
CA ASP A 75 -3.66 -15.54 11.48
C ASP A 75 -2.19 -15.29 11.08
N LEU A 76 -1.68 -15.99 10.06
CA LEU A 76 -0.31 -15.80 9.62
C LEU A 76 -0.14 -14.44 8.94
N GLU A 77 -1.08 -14.02 8.09
CA GLU A 77 -1.00 -12.69 7.47
C GLU A 77 -1.07 -11.57 8.51
N LEU A 78 -1.87 -11.72 9.58
CA LEU A 78 -1.89 -10.78 10.70
C LEU A 78 -0.53 -10.71 11.40
N ILE A 79 0.09 -11.87 11.68
CA ILE A 79 1.42 -11.96 12.31
C ILE A 79 2.49 -11.31 11.43
N LEU A 80 2.46 -11.57 10.11
CA LEU A 80 3.40 -10.98 9.16
C LEU A 80 3.26 -9.46 9.14
N MET A 81 2.05 -8.93 9.06
CA MET A 81 1.80 -7.48 9.08
C MET A 81 2.27 -6.83 10.37
N ASP A 82 2.06 -7.47 11.53
CA ASP A 82 2.56 -6.98 12.82
C ASP A 82 4.09 -6.88 12.84
N HIS A 83 4.79 -7.92 12.37
CA HIS A 83 6.25 -7.92 12.31
C HIS A 83 6.79 -6.91 11.31
N ILE A 84 6.17 -6.78 10.13
CA ILE A 84 6.54 -5.76 9.16
C ILE A 84 6.43 -4.36 9.79
N LYS A 85 5.32 -4.07 10.47
CA LYS A 85 5.06 -2.75 11.05
C LYS A 85 5.98 -2.43 12.24
N ASN A 86 6.23 -3.41 13.10
CA ASN A 86 6.85 -3.17 14.41
C ASN A 86 8.33 -3.57 14.48
N LYS A 87 8.79 -4.43 13.57
CA LYS A 87 10.18 -4.95 13.55
C LYS A 87 10.97 -4.48 12.35
N ASN A 88 10.32 -3.99 11.29
CA ASN A 88 10.96 -3.47 10.08
C ASN A 88 12.01 -4.46 9.50
N PRO A 89 11.61 -5.69 9.15
CA PRO A 89 12.51 -6.68 8.56
C PRO A 89 13.12 -6.13 7.27
N LYS A 90 14.38 -6.44 7.00
CA LYS A 90 15.10 -5.97 5.81
C LYS A 90 14.88 -6.87 4.60
N SER A 91 14.45 -8.10 4.80
CA SER A 91 14.11 -9.02 3.72
C SER A 91 13.00 -10.00 4.09
N VAL A 92 12.48 -10.73 3.11
CA VAL A 92 11.51 -11.82 3.30
C VAL A 92 12.10 -12.95 4.14
N GLU A 93 13.38 -13.27 3.96
CA GLU A 93 14.09 -14.29 4.73
C GLU A 93 14.19 -13.90 6.21
N GLU A 94 14.57 -12.66 6.50
CA GLU A 94 14.62 -12.16 7.88
C GLU A 94 13.22 -12.21 8.53
N LEU A 95 12.18 -11.82 7.79
CA LEU A 95 10.81 -11.92 8.28
C LEU A 95 10.40 -13.38 8.54
N ALA A 96 10.75 -14.31 7.65
CA ALA A 96 10.47 -15.73 7.81
C ALA A 96 11.17 -16.33 9.04
N GLU A 97 12.42 -15.92 9.30
CA GLU A 97 13.15 -16.29 10.51
C GLU A 97 12.45 -15.77 11.78
N MET A 98 12.00 -14.51 11.76
CA MET A 98 11.29 -13.88 12.89
C MET A 98 9.97 -14.61 13.24
N VAL A 99 9.23 -15.05 12.23
CA VAL A 99 7.95 -15.76 12.42
C VAL A 99 8.09 -17.28 12.48
N HIS A 100 9.31 -17.80 12.39
CA HIS A 100 9.63 -19.23 12.38
C HIS A 100 8.86 -20.03 11.31
N GLU A 101 8.74 -19.47 10.11
CA GLU A 101 8.01 -20.07 8.98
C GLU A 101 8.91 -20.30 7.76
N ASP A 102 8.44 -21.12 6.82
CA ASP A 102 9.13 -21.36 5.56
C ASP A 102 9.13 -20.10 4.67
N VAL A 103 10.29 -19.77 4.09
CA VAL A 103 10.47 -18.58 3.24
C VAL A 103 9.51 -18.55 2.05
N LYS A 104 9.24 -19.69 1.40
CA LYS A 104 8.32 -19.72 0.24
C LYS A 104 6.89 -19.48 0.68
N LYS A 105 6.48 -20.04 1.83
CA LYS A 105 5.17 -19.80 2.42
C LYS A 105 5.00 -18.32 2.76
N VAL A 106 5.98 -17.71 3.41
CA VAL A 106 5.96 -16.27 3.72
C VAL A 106 5.89 -15.44 2.44
N HIS A 107 6.72 -15.75 1.43
CA HIS A 107 6.70 -15.04 0.16
C HIS A 107 5.33 -15.06 -0.51
N SER A 108 4.71 -16.25 -0.62
CA SER A 108 3.37 -16.40 -1.22
C SER A 108 2.30 -15.60 -0.46
N LYS A 109 2.38 -15.56 0.87
CA LYS A 109 1.47 -14.77 1.71
C LYS A 109 1.66 -13.27 1.52
N LEU A 110 2.91 -12.82 1.41
CA LEU A 110 3.24 -11.42 1.14
C LEU A 110 2.77 -10.96 -0.25
N GLU A 111 2.86 -11.81 -1.27
CA GLU A 111 2.31 -11.51 -2.60
C GLU A 111 0.79 -11.31 -2.54
N GLY A 112 0.06 -12.19 -1.83
CA GLY A 112 -1.38 -12.01 -1.62
C GLY A 112 -1.74 -10.72 -0.87
N LEU A 113 -0.94 -10.34 0.14
CA LEU A 113 -1.12 -9.06 0.85
C LEU A 113 -0.80 -7.84 -0.02
N GLU A 114 0.17 -7.93 -0.93
CA GLU A 114 0.48 -6.88 -1.90
C GLU A 114 -0.65 -6.73 -2.94
N GLU A 115 -1.15 -7.85 -3.49
CA GLU A 115 -2.26 -7.86 -4.44
C GLU A 115 -3.55 -7.29 -3.83
N ALA A 116 -3.85 -7.63 -2.58
CA ALA A 116 -4.97 -7.06 -1.84
C ALA A 116 -4.71 -5.62 -1.36
N GLY A 117 -3.48 -5.12 -1.53
CA GLY A 117 -3.10 -3.73 -1.28
C GLY A 117 -2.88 -3.37 0.19
N PHE A 118 -2.60 -4.36 1.05
CA PHE A 118 -2.28 -4.17 2.47
C PHE A 118 -0.80 -3.78 2.70
N ILE A 119 0.11 -4.29 1.86
CA ILE A 119 1.55 -4.01 1.93
C ILE A 119 2.11 -3.66 0.54
N ILE A 120 3.37 -3.22 0.52
CA ILE A 120 4.16 -3.11 -0.71
C ILE A 120 5.45 -3.91 -0.55
N LEU A 121 5.86 -4.60 -1.61
CA LEU A 121 7.13 -5.29 -1.69
C LEU A 121 8.12 -4.46 -2.52
N HIS A 122 9.07 -3.85 -1.83
CA HIS A 122 10.16 -3.11 -2.46
C HIS A 122 11.18 -4.10 -3.01
N ARG A 123 11.31 -4.15 -4.34
CA ARG A 123 12.22 -5.04 -5.06
C ARG A 123 13.43 -4.23 -5.52
N GLU A 124 14.46 -4.13 -4.69
CA GLU A 124 15.69 -3.40 -5.03
C GLU A 124 16.61 -4.23 -5.94
N GLN A 125 16.63 -5.55 -5.77
CA GLN A 125 17.31 -6.53 -6.62
C GLN A 125 16.48 -7.81 -6.70
N LYS A 126 16.84 -8.73 -7.62
CA LYS A 126 16.08 -9.96 -7.91
C LYS A 126 15.79 -10.82 -6.67
N ASP A 127 16.71 -10.78 -5.70
CA ASP A 127 16.67 -11.60 -4.48
C ASP A 127 16.54 -10.77 -3.19
N ASN A 128 16.38 -9.45 -3.28
CA ASN A 128 16.23 -8.59 -2.10
C ASN A 128 14.87 -7.88 -2.14
N VAL A 129 13.91 -8.52 -1.47
CA VAL A 129 12.52 -8.05 -1.36
C VAL A 129 12.27 -7.58 0.06
N THR A 130 11.99 -6.30 0.25
CA THR A 130 11.68 -5.72 1.56
C THR A 130 10.18 -5.41 1.65
N PRO A 131 9.44 -6.03 2.58
CA PRO A 131 8.04 -5.71 2.79
C PRO A 131 7.86 -4.43 3.62
N ALA A 132 6.89 -3.62 3.25
CA ALA A 132 6.53 -2.40 3.97
C ALA A 132 5.01 -2.26 4.10
N LEU A 133 4.54 -1.89 5.30
CA LEU A 133 3.12 -1.66 5.58
C LEU A 133 2.83 -0.15 5.57
N ARG A 134 2.01 0.28 4.61
CA ARG A 134 1.72 1.70 4.36
C ARG A 134 0.58 2.29 5.18
N TYR A 135 -0.11 1.47 5.96
CA TYR A 135 -1.26 1.90 6.74
C TYR A 135 -0.93 2.06 8.23
N ASN A 136 -1.67 2.94 8.88
CA ASN A 136 -1.58 3.14 10.33
C ASN A 136 -2.59 2.27 11.07
N SER A 137 -3.77 2.05 10.50
CA SER A 137 -4.83 1.22 11.07
C SER A 137 -5.56 0.42 9.99
N ILE A 138 -5.96 -0.80 10.37
CA ILE A 138 -6.86 -1.65 9.60
C ILE A 138 -8.07 -1.91 10.50
N LYS A 139 -9.25 -1.55 10.01
CA LYS A 139 -10.52 -1.79 10.70
C LYS A 139 -11.35 -2.79 9.92
N ILE A 140 -11.71 -3.90 10.55
CA ILE A 140 -12.56 -4.93 9.96
C ILE A 140 -13.93 -4.86 10.62
N THR A 141 -14.99 -4.74 9.81
CA THR A 141 -16.38 -4.76 10.25
C THR A 141 -17.09 -5.90 9.52
N ILE A 142 -17.81 -6.74 10.27
CA ILE A 142 -18.47 -7.97 9.81
C ILE A 142 -19.98 -7.83 9.95
#